data_AF-A0A151TFC2-F1
#
_entry.id   AF-A0A151TFC2-F1
#
_cell.length_a   1.000
_cell.length_b   1.000
_cell.length_c   1.000
_cell.angle_alpha   90.00
_cell.angle_beta   90.00
_cell.angle_gamma   90.00
#
_symmetry.space_group_name_H-M   'P 1'
#
loop_
_entity.id
_entity.type
_entity.pdbx_description
1 polymer ?
#
loop_
_entity_poly.entity_id
_entity_poly.type
_entity_poly.pdbx_seq_one_letter_code
_entity_poly.pdbx_strand_id
1 'polypeptide(L)'
;MKVQQIFTCHQVEEERKVPLATLAFQGQAMYWWTSLVRERRLHNDLPIEFWNDLRNAMRRRHIPSYYSRELMDKLQRLQQKNLSVEEYRQKMELYLMRAGIREEERLTIARFLSGLNFDIRDRVELSLIGTLMIWSNFV
;
A
#
# COMPACT_ATOMS: atom_id res chain seq x y z
N MET A 1 3.76 -0.82 10.33
CA MET A 1 2.55 -1.30 11.06
C MET A 1 2.93 -2.07 12.33
N LYS A 2 3.83 -3.07 12.28
CA LYS A 2 4.19 -3.90 13.45
C LYS A 2 4.64 -3.12 14.71
N VAL A 3 5.52 -2.13 14.57
CA VAL A 3 5.99 -1.34 15.73
C VAL A 3 4.86 -0.52 16.38
N GLN A 4 3.96 0.06 15.58
CA GLN A 4 2.78 0.75 16.11
C GLN A 4 1.87 -0.20 16.90
N GLN A 5 1.67 -1.42 16.39
CA GLN A 5 0.85 -2.43 17.07
C GLN A 5 1.47 -2.85 18.40
N ILE A 6 2.80 -3.00 18.46
CA ILE A 6 3.53 -3.27 19.70
C ILE A 6 3.31 -2.13 20.71
N PHE A 7 3.47 -0.87 20.28
CA PHE A 7 3.22 0.28 21.16
C PHE A 7 1.79 0.35 21.67
N THR A 8 0.80 0.07 20.81
CA THR A 8 -0.61 0.02 21.23
C THR A 8 -0.87 -1.12 22.20
N CYS A 9 -0.33 -2.31 21.95
CA CYS A 9 -0.51 -3.48 22.81
C CYS A 9 0.10 -3.27 24.20
N HIS A 10 1.28 -2.64 24.27
CA HIS A 10 1.96 -2.34 25.54
C HIS A 10 1.60 -0.97 26.14
N GLN A 11 0.60 -0.26 25.57
CA GLN A 11 0.16 1.07 26.04
C GLN A 11 1.32 2.05 26.26
N VAL A 12 2.29 2.04 25.35
CA VAL A 12 3.48 2.88 25.45
C VAL A 12 3.09 4.35 25.32
N GLU A 13 3.47 5.16 26.30
CA GLU A 13 3.28 6.62 26.30
C GLU A 13 4.02 7.27 25.13
N GLU A 14 3.46 8.36 24.58
CA GLU A 14 3.95 8.99 23.34
C GLU A 14 5.43 9.39 23.44
N GLU A 15 5.82 9.99 24.58
CA GLU A 15 7.18 10.45 24.89
C GLU A 15 8.23 9.32 24.86
N ARG A 16 7.81 8.07 25.12
CA ARG A 16 8.70 6.91 25.15
C ARG A 16 8.84 6.21 23.80
N LYS A 17 7.94 6.46 22.85
CA LYS A 17 7.90 5.74 21.57
C LYS A 17 9.14 5.99 20.71
N VAL A 18 9.58 7.25 20.61
CA VAL A 18 10.76 7.61 19.81
C VAL A 18 12.04 7.02 20.39
N PRO A 19 12.35 7.18 21.70
CA PRO A 19 13.50 6.52 22.32
C PRO A 19 13.47 5.00 22.13
N LEU A 20 12.34 4.34 22.41
CA LEU A 20 12.24 2.89 22.28
C LEU A 20 12.43 2.40 20.84
N ALA A 21 11.88 3.11 19.85
CA ALA A 21 12.05 2.75 18.45
C ALA A 21 13.49 2.95 17.95
N THR A 22 14.13 4.05 18.35
CA THR A 22 15.49 4.39 17.90
C THR A 22 16.56 3.50 18.52
N LEU A 23 16.32 2.93 19.71
CA LEU A 23 17.15 1.88 20.30
C LEU A 23 17.22 0.60 19.46
N ALA A 24 16.18 0.32 18.68
CA ALA A 24 16.15 -0.84 17.78
C ALA A 24 16.87 -0.56 16.44
N PHE A 25 17.35 0.66 16.19
CA PHE A 25 18.07 0.97 14.95
C PHE A 25 19.46 0.34 14.96
N GLN A 26 19.79 -0.29 13.84
CA GLN A 26 21.08 -0.95 13.64
C GLN A 26 21.60 -0.66 12.23
N GLY A 27 22.93 -0.75 12.06
CA GLY A 27 23.60 -0.53 10.78
C GLY A 27 23.22 0.80 10.12
N GLN A 28 22.80 0.74 8.84
CA GLN A 28 22.45 1.92 8.03
C GLN A 28 21.36 2.80 8.66
N ALA A 29 20.39 2.21 9.36
CA ALA A 29 19.34 2.97 10.02
C ALA A 29 19.87 3.82 11.18
N MET A 30 20.82 3.29 11.94
CA MET A 30 21.47 4.02 13.04
C MET A 30 22.31 5.19 12.51
N TYR A 31 23.10 4.97 11.46
CA TYR A 31 23.89 6.03 10.82
C TYR A 31 23.02 7.15 10.24
N TRP A 32 21.91 6.80 9.60
CA TRP A 32 20.94 7.78 9.12
C TRP A 32 20.35 8.60 10.27
N TRP A 33 19.91 7.94 11.35
CA TRP A 33 19.32 8.61 12.50
C TRP A 33 20.28 9.59 13.17
N THR A 34 21.53 9.18 13.42
CA THR A 34 22.55 10.05 14.03
C THR A 34 22.87 11.25 13.13
N SER A 35 22.94 11.05 11.82
CA SER A 35 23.15 12.13 10.85
C SER A 35 21.97 13.11 10.85
N LEU A 36 20.73 12.60 10.84
CA LEU A 36 19.51 13.43 10.87
C LEU A 36 19.42 14.28 12.15
N VAL A 37 19.70 13.69 13.31
CA VAL A 37 19.71 14.41 14.59
C VAL A 37 20.78 15.51 14.58
N ARG A 38 21.96 15.23 14.01
CA ARG A 38 23.04 16.22 13.89
C ARG A 38 22.65 17.38 12.98
N GLU A 39 22.12 17.08 11.79
CA GLU A 39 21.67 18.08 10.82
C GLU A 39 20.61 19.00 11.42
N ARG A 40 19.58 18.45 12.05
CA ARG A 40 18.54 19.25 12.72
C ARG A 40 19.11 20.18 13.79
N ARG A 41 20.07 19.72 14.59
CA ARG A 41 20.74 20.57 15.59
C ARG A 41 21.51 21.72 14.95
N LEU A 42 22.15 21.50 13.81
CA LEU A 42 22.88 22.55 13.08
C LEU A 42 21.93 23.60 12.49
N HIS A 43 20.73 23.19 12.07
CA HIS A 43 19.72 24.08 11.51
C HIS A 43 18.76 24.68 12.55
N ASN A 44 18.96 24.39 13.85
CA ASN A 44 18.04 24.76 14.93
C ASN A 44 16.60 24.26 14.71
N ASP A 45 16.45 23.13 14.02
CA ASP A 45 15.16 22.47 13.86
C ASP A 45 14.73 21.78 15.16
N LEU A 46 13.41 21.69 15.36
CA LEU A 46 12.85 20.97 16.50
C LEU A 46 13.28 19.49 16.51
N PRO A 47 13.63 18.94 17.70
CA PRO A 47 13.89 17.52 17.85
C PRO A 47 12.65 16.70 17.48
N ILE A 48 12.88 15.47 17.04
CA ILE A 48 11.79 14.51 16.79
C ILE A 48 11.41 13.90 18.12
N GLU A 49 10.31 14.37 18.70
CA GLU A 49 9.79 13.87 19.99
C GLU A 49 8.57 12.96 19.78
N PHE A 50 7.76 13.26 18.77
CA PHE A 50 6.54 12.51 18.49
C PHE A 50 6.80 11.33 17.54
N TRP A 51 6.10 10.22 17.79
CA TRP A 51 6.24 9.02 16.96
C TRP A 51 5.82 9.26 15.51
N ASN A 52 4.83 10.11 15.29
CA ASN A 52 4.37 10.48 13.95
C ASN A 52 5.47 11.19 13.15
N ASP A 53 6.29 12.04 13.78
CA ASP A 53 7.38 12.74 13.12
C ASP A 53 8.51 11.79 12.73
N LEU A 54 8.87 10.86 13.62
CA LEU A 54 9.84 9.81 13.30
C LEU A 54 9.34 8.95 12.12
N ARG A 55 8.07 8.57 12.14
CA ARG A 55 7.45 7.79 11.04
C ARG A 55 7.48 8.57 9.73
N ASN A 56 7.21 9.87 9.75
CA ASN A 56 7.24 10.71 8.56
C ASN A 56 8.68 10.90 8.04
N ALA A 57 9.67 11.05 8.92
CA ALA A 57 11.08 11.11 8.54
C ALA A 57 11.55 9.80 7.89
N MET A 58 11.19 8.65 8.48
CA MET A 58 11.49 7.34 7.92
C MET A 58 10.82 7.15 6.55
N ARG A 59 9.56 7.55 6.39
CA ARG A 59 8.86 7.51 5.09
C ARG A 59 9.57 8.36 4.05
N ARG A 60 9.91 9.62 4.37
CA ARG A 60 10.63 10.51 3.44
C ARG A 60 11.98 9.96 3.00
N ARG A 61 12.69 9.24 3.88
CA ARG A 61 13.99 8.64 3.57
C ARG A 61 13.92 7.44 2.63
N HIS A 62 12.85 6.63 2.75
CA HIS A 62 12.75 5.32 2.10
C HIS A 62 11.70 5.23 0.99
N ILE A 63 10.75 6.17 0.96
CA ILE A 63 9.69 6.24 -0.05
C ILE A 63 10.04 7.42 -0.97
N PRO A 64 10.53 7.15 -2.19
CA PRO A 64 10.77 8.21 -3.16
C PRO A 64 9.50 8.99 -3.46
N SER A 65 9.63 10.28 -3.78
CA SER A 65 8.48 11.13 -4.14
C SER A 65 7.69 10.61 -5.34
N TYR A 66 8.34 9.87 -6.24
CA TYR A 66 7.71 9.25 -7.41
C TYR A 66 7.01 7.91 -7.13
N TYR A 67 7.11 7.37 -5.91
CA TYR A 67 6.57 6.05 -5.57
C TYR A 67 5.06 5.94 -5.84
N SER A 68 4.30 6.98 -5.52
CA SER A 68 2.85 6.99 -5.78
C SER A 68 2.55 6.90 -7.28
N ARG A 69 3.32 7.60 -8.12
CA ARG A 69 3.19 7.54 -9.59
C ARG A 69 3.56 6.16 -10.11
N GLU A 70 4.64 5.57 -9.62
CA GLU A 70 5.06 4.22 -9.99
C GLU A 70 3.97 3.18 -9.66
N LEU A 71 3.29 3.31 -8.52
CA LEU A 71 2.17 2.45 -8.16
C LEU A 71 0.97 2.63 -9.10
N MET A 72 0.65 3.87 -9.49
CA MET A 72 -0.40 4.14 -10.47
C MET A 72 -0.07 3.52 -11.83
N ASP A 73 1.17 3.67 -12.30
CA ASP A 73 1.63 3.09 -13.57
C ASP A 73 1.55 1.55 -13.52
N LYS A 74 1.94 0.95 -12.39
CA LYS A 74 1.85 -0.50 -12.16
C LYS A 74 0.39 -0.98 -12.14
N LEU A 75 -0.51 -0.22 -11.52
CA LEU A 75 -1.94 -0.54 -11.46
C LEU A 75 -2.58 -0.44 -12.85
N GLN A 76 -2.28 0.60 -13.62
CA GLN A 76 -2.81 0.79 -14.97
C GLN A 76 -2.34 -0.28 -15.96
N ARG A 77 -1.09 -0.75 -15.81
CA ARG A 77 -0.51 -1.78 -16.68
C ARG A 77 -0.71 -3.20 -16.17
N LEU A 78 -1.40 -3.37 -15.04
CA LEU A 78 -1.61 -4.68 -14.44
C LEU A 78 -2.53 -5.51 -15.34
N GLN A 79 -2.05 -6.68 -15.72
CA GLN A 79 -2.78 -7.70 -16.46
C GLN A 79 -2.48 -9.06 -15.84
N GLN A 80 -3.40 -10.00 -15.96
CA GLN A 80 -3.26 -11.35 -15.43
C GLN A 80 -2.01 -12.03 -16.00
N LYS A 81 -1.87 -12.09 -17.33
CA LYS A 81 -0.73 -12.72 -18.02
C LYS A 81 -0.51 -14.14 -17.49
N ASN A 82 0.66 -14.41 -16.90
CA ASN A 82 1.05 -15.72 -16.41
C ASN A 82 0.63 -15.96 -14.94
N LEU A 83 -0.08 -15.01 -14.33
CA LEU A 83 -0.58 -15.15 -12.97
C LEU A 83 -1.87 -15.97 -12.93
N SER A 84 -2.09 -16.67 -11.82
CA SER A 84 -3.44 -17.13 -11.50
C SER A 84 -4.38 -15.94 -11.30
N VAL A 85 -5.68 -16.17 -11.48
CA VAL A 85 -6.71 -15.14 -11.27
C VAL A 85 -6.65 -14.56 -9.86
N GLU A 86 -6.37 -15.41 -8.87
CA GLU A 86 -6.26 -15.02 -7.47
C GLU A 86 -5.02 -14.16 -7.21
N GLU A 87 -3.84 -14.52 -7.74
CA GLU A 87 -2.64 -13.69 -7.62
C GLU A 87 -2.80 -12.34 -8.31
N TYR A 88 -3.49 -12.32 -9.46
CA TYR A 88 -3.83 -11.08 -10.16
C TYR A 88 -4.75 -10.19 -9.32
N ARG A 89 -5.80 -10.76 -8.73
CA ARG A 89 -6.71 -10.05 -7.80
C ARG A 89 -5.95 -9.45 -6.61
N GLN A 90 -5.15 -10.26 -5.93
CA GLN A 90 -4.35 -9.83 -4.77
C GLN A 90 -3.37 -8.71 -5.13
N LYS A 91 -2.73 -8.77 -6.32
CA LYS A 91 -1.85 -7.69 -6.79
C LYS A 91 -2.61 -6.39 -7.05
N MET A 92 -3.80 -6.47 -7.64
CA MET A 92 -4.64 -5.29 -7.86
C MET A 92 -5.02 -4.63 -6.54
N GLU A 93 -5.52 -5.41 -5.58
CA GLU A 93 -5.88 -4.95 -4.23
C GLU A 93 -4.67 -4.33 -3.52
N LEU A 94 -3.51 -4.96 -3.61
CA LEU A 94 -2.27 -4.45 -3.03
C LEU A 94 -1.88 -3.08 -3.60
N TYR A 95 -2.00 -2.88 -4.91
CA TYR A 95 -1.69 -1.60 -5.54
C TYR A 95 -2.69 -0.51 -5.17
N LEU A 96 -3.99 -0.80 -5.19
CA LEU A 96 -5.04 0.12 -4.73
C LEU A 96 -4.79 0.55 -3.28
N MET A 97 -4.53 -0.41 -2.39
CA MET A 97 -4.25 -0.16 -0.98
C MET A 97 -2.99 0.70 -0.77
N ARG A 98 -1.89 0.37 -1.46
CA ARG A 98 -0.62 1.11 -1.30
C ARG A 98 -0.67 2.51 -1.90
N ALA A 99 -1.43 2.70 -2.98
CA ALA A 99 -1.65 4.01 -3.58
C ALA A 99 -2.69 4.85 -2.80
N GLY A 100 -3.40 4.25 -1.83
CA GLY A 100 -4.48 4.91 -1.09
C GLY A 100 -5.70 5.24 -1.95
N ILE A 101 -5.90 4.49 -3.04
CA ILE A 101 -6.99 4.70 -3.98
C ILE A 101 -8.24 3.99 -3.44
N ARG A 102 -9.34 4.72 -3.30
CA ARG A 102 -10.67 4.17 -3.02
C ARG A 102 -11.50 4.28 -4.28
N GLU A 103 -11.76 3.14 -4.89
CA GLU A 103 -12.60 3.03 -6.08
C GLU A 103 -13.98 2.51 -5.73
N GLU A 104 -14.96 2.93 -6.52
CA GLU A 104 -16.28 2.32 -6.49
C GLU A 104 -16.18 0.86 -6.98
N GLU A 105 -17.04 0.00 -6.46
CA GLU A 105 -17.02 -1.43 -6.76
C GLU A 105 -17.12 -1.69 -8.28
N ARG A 106 -17.99 -0.94 -8.98
CA ARG A 106 -18.16 -1.05 -10.44
C ARG A 106 -16.86 -0.79 -11.21
N LEU A 107 -16.06 0.21 -10.80
CA LEU A 107 -14.79 0.54 -11.43
C LEU A 107 -13.73 -0.53 -11.15
N THR A 108 -13.73 -1.05 -9.92
CA THR A 108 -12.83 -2.14 -9.52
C THR A 108 -13.12 -3.41 -10.33
N ILE A 109 -14.39 -3.78 -10.48
CA ILE A 109 -14.82 -4.93 -11.30
C ILE A 109 -14.46 -4.73 -12.76
N ALA A 110 -14.76 -3.55 -13.33
CA ALA A 110 -14.45 -3.25 -14.74
C ALA A 110 -12.94 -3.35 -15.02
N ARG A 111 -12.09 -2.86 -14.11
CA ARG A 111 -10.64 -3.02 -14.24
C ARG A 111 -10.20 -4.47 -14.07
N PHE A 112 -10.76 -5.18 -13.09
CA PHE A 112 -10.44 -6.59 -12.88
C PHE A 112 -10.70 -7.39 -14.15
N LEU A 113 -11.91 -7.28 -14.71
CA LEU A 113 -12.31 -7.95 -15.94
C LEU A 113 -11.44 -7.54 -17.14
N SER A 114 -11.13 -6.25 -17.30
CA SER A 114 -10.37 -5.78 -18.46
C SER A 114 -8.93 -6.30 -18.50
N GLY A 115 -8.32 -6.55 -17.34
CA GLY A 115 -6.98 -7.12 -17.24
C GLY A 115 -6.91 -8.64 -17.17
N LEU A 116 -8.05 -9.36 -17.14
CA LEU A 116 -8.06 -10.83 -17.26
C LEU A 116 -7.61 -11.28 -18.65
N ASN A 117 -7.05 -12.49 -18.73
CA ASN A 117 -6.75 -13.11 -20.02
C ASN A 117 -8.05 -13.35 -20.80
N PHE A 118 -7.98 -13.25 -22.12
CA PHE A 118 -9.15 -13.26 -23.00
C PHE A 118 -10.01 -14.51 -22.81
N ASP A 119 -9.39 -15.68 -22.71
CA ASP A 119 -10.05 -16.98 -22.54
C ASP A 119 -10.88 -17.07 -21.25
N ILE A 120 -10.41 -16.43 -20.18
CA ILE A 120 -11.12 -16.39 -18.90
C ILE A 120 -12.22 -15.34 -18.95
N ARG A 121 -11.90 -14.15 -19.46
CA ARG A 121 -12.87 -13.05 -19.60
C ARG A 121 -14.08 -13.45 -20.43
N ASP A 122 -13.83 -14.07 -21.59
CA ASP A 122 -14.88 -14.55 -22.50
C ASP A 122 -15.82 -15.54 -21.80
N ARG A 123 -15.28 -16.49 -21.01
CA ARG A 123 -16.11 -17.42 -20.22
C ARG A 123 -16.94 -16.73 -19.14
N VAL A 124 -16.38 -15.74 -18.44
CA VAL A 124 -17.13 -14.98 -17.41
C VAL A 124 -18.23 -14.15 -18.05
N GLU A 125 -17.95 -13.49 -19.17
CA GLU A 125 -18.95 -12.70 -19.91
C GLU A 125 -20.05 -13.60 -20.48
N LEU A 126 -19.71 -14.75 -21.07
CA LEU A 126 -20.67 -15.74 -21.54
C LEU A 126 -21.52 -16.32 -20.40
N SER A 127 -20.95 -16.55 -19.21
CA SER A 127 -21.69 -17.00 -18.03
C SER A 127 -22.64 -15.94 -17.50
N LEU A 128 -22.25 -14.66 -17.50
CA LEU A 128 -23.10 -13.54 -17.08
C LEU A 128 -24.24 -13.31 -18.09
N ILE A 129 -23.96 -13.34 -19.39
CA ILE A 129 -24.95 -13.23 -20.46
C ILE A 129 -25.91 -14.43 -20.41
N GLY A 130 -25.38 -15.65 -20.25
CA GLY A 130 -26.19 -16.86 -20.12
C GLY A 130 -27.11 -16.82 -18.89
N THR A 131 -26.62 -16.30 -17.76
CA THR A 131 -27.45 -16.12 -16.55
C THR A 131 -28.58 -15.12 -16.84
N LEU A 132 -28.29 -13.95 -17.42
CA LEU A 132 -29.31 -12.95 -17.76
C LEU A 132 -30.33 -13.45 -18.80
N MET A 133 -29.90 -14.26 -19.78
CA MET A 133 -30.80 -14.87 -20.76
C MET A 133 -31.70 -15.96 -20.15
N ILE A 134 -31.25 -16.67 -19.12
CA ILE A 134 -32.11 -17.61 -18.40
C ILE A 134 -33.22 -16.84 -17.67
N TRP A 135 -32.92 -15.71 -17.04
CA TRP A 135 -33.94 -14.89 -16.36
C TRP A 135 -34.91 -14.20 -17.33
N SER A 136 -34.50 -13.86 -18.56
CA SER A 136 -35.41 -13.27 -19.56
C SER A 136 -36.40 -14.26 -20.16
N ASN A 137 -36.18 -15.58 -20.00
CA ASN A 137 -37.12 -16.62 -20.44
C ASN A 137 -38.18 -16.98 -19.36
N PHE A 138 -38.14 -16.32 -18.21
CA PHE A 138 -39.09 -16.50 -17.11
C PHE A 138 -39.91 -15.22 -16.79
N VAL A 139 -39.95 -14.25 -17.70
CA VAL A 139 -40.86 -13.08 -17.67
C VAL A 139 -41.74 -13.08 -18.92
#